data_AF-A0A258XNL8-F1
#
_entry.id   AF-A0A258XNL8-F1
#
_cell.length_a   1.000
_cell.length_b   1.000
_cell.length_c   1.000
_cell.angle_alpha   90.00
_cell.angle_beta   90.00
_cell.angle_gamma   90.00
#
_symmetry.space_group_name_H-M   'P 1'
#
loop_
_entity.id
_entity.type
_entity.pdbx_description
1 polymer ?
#
loop_
_entity_poly.entity_id
_entity_poly.type
_entity_poly.pdbx_seq_one_letter_code
_entity_poly.pdbx_strand_id
1 'polypeptide(L)'
;GFSNDEIAIWDVGVGFWAYLIGIFIGGIAYTRMGLKRSVLVALVLMAVSNLSFAALAAAGHSNLGMAGAIGFENMASGYGGVVVVAYFSALCDLRYTASQYALISASASVIGRFATGTTAGGLIETMGYVNFYILTTLLALPGVVLFWWMGRSGLVDAAMGTAGEEKSDADPFA
;
A
#
# COMPACT_ATOMS: atom_id res chain seq x y z
N GLY A 1 12.16 0.01 25.59
CA GLY A 1 11.47 -0.74 24.53
C GLY A 1 10.10 -1.14 25.03
N PHE A 2 9.09 -1.24 24.17
CA PHE A 2 7.77 -1.79 24.55
C PHE A 2 7.89 -3.31 24.76
N SER A 3 7.06 -3.89 25.63
CA SER A 3 7.03 -5.35 25.81
C SER A 3 6.45 -6.03 24.57
N ASN A 4 7.01 -7.18 24.17
CA ASN A 4 6.51 -7.97 23.04
C ASN A 4 5.03 -8.37 23.21
N ASP A 5 4.58 -8.59 24.45
CA ASP A 5 3.18 -8.92 24.75
C ASP A 5 2.24 -7.73 24.52
N GLU A 6 2.72 -6.52 24.78
CA GLU A 6 1.93 -5.29 24.61
C GLU A 6 1.83 -4.93 23.12
N ILE A 7 2.92 -5.07 22.37
CA ILE A 7 2.93 -4.94 20.91
C ILE A 7 1.97 -5.97 20.29
N ALA A 8 2.02 -7.23 20.72
CA ALA A 8 1.16 -8.29 20.20
C ALA A 8 -0.33 -8.04 20.47
N ILE A 9 -0.70 -7.54 21.65
CA ILE A 9 -2.11 -7.24 21.97
C ILE A 9 -2.64 -6.07 21.12
N TRP A 10 -1.83 -5.03 20.90
CA TRP A 10 -2.25 -3.89 20.09
C TRP A 10 -2.25 -4.18 18.59
N ASP A 11 -1.28 -4.96 18.10
CA ASP A 11 -1.21 -5.34 16.69
C ASP A 11 -2.33 -6.35 16.33
N VAL A 12 -2.60 -7.33 17.19
CA VAL A 12 -3.67 -8.31 16.97
C VAL A 12 -5.05 -7.73 17.27
N GLY A 13 -5.18 -6.87 18.28
CA GLY A 13 -6.44 -6.26 18.68
C GLY A 13 -6.86 -5.09 17.79
N VAL A 14 -5.99 -4.09 17.61
CA VAL A 14 -6.32 -2.88 16.84
C VAL A 14 -5.88 -3.01 15.38
N GLY A 15 -4.69 -3.57 15.13
CA GLY A 15 -4.16 -3.75 13.79
C GLY A 15 -5.05 -4.63 12.92
N PHE A 16 -5.49 -5.80 13.41
CA PHE A 16 -6.37 -6.70 12.66
C PHE A 16 -7.68 -6.04 12.21
N TRP A 17 -8.41 -5.38 13.13
CA TRP A 17 -9.66 -4.71 12.78
C TRP A 17 -9.43 -3.51 11.87
N ALA A 18 -8.36 -2.74 12.09
CA ALA A 18 -7.97 -1.64 11.21
C ALA A 18 -7.67 -2.14 9.79
N TYR A 19 -6.98 -3.28 9.66
CA TYR A 19 -6.71 -3.93 8.39
C TYR A 19 -8.00 -4.33 7.67
N LEU A 20 -8.94 -4.98 8.37
CA LEU A 20 -10.25 -5.33 7.79
C LEU A 20 -11.01 -4.09 7.31
N ILE A 21 -11.05 -3.02 8.13
CA ILE A 21 -11.65 -1.74 7.74
C ILE A 21 -10.96 -1.20 6.47
N GLY A 22 -9.64 -1.25 6.42
CA GLY A 22 -8.83 -0.86 5.25
C GLY A 22 -9.23 -1.61 3.99
N ILE A 23 -9.44 -2.93 4.07
CA ILE A 23 -9.91 -3.76 2.94
C ILE A 23 -11.26 -3.25 2.42
N PHE A 24 -12.23 -3.03 3.31
CA PHE A 24 -13.56 -2.55 2.91
C PHE A 24 -13.49 -1.15 2.29
N ILE A 25 -12.73 -0.23 2.88
CA ILE A 25 -12.52 1.12 2.33
C ILE A 25 -11.85 1.03 0.96
N GLY A 26 -10.85 0.15 0.78
CA GLY A 26 -10.18 -0.09 -0.49
C GLY A 26 -11.13 -0.56 -1.58
N GLY A 27 -11.99 -1.54 -1.27
CA GLY A 27 -13.01 -2.04 -2.20
C GLY A 27 -14.04 -0.99 -2.59
N ILE A 28 -14.55 -0.21 -1.63
CA ILE A 28 -15.52 0.86 -1.88
C ILE A 28 -14.89 2.02 -2.66
N ALA A 29 -13.65 2.40 -2.33
CA ALA A 29 -12.93 3.43 -3.05
C ALA A 29 -12.70 3.02 -4.50
N TYR A 30 -12.24 1.79 -4.74
CA TYR A 30 -12.06 1.25 -6.08
C TYR A 30 -13.32 1.41 -6.94
N THR A 31 -14.50 1.05 -6.43
CA THR A 31 -15.76 1.16 -7.17
C THR A 31 -16.25 2.59 -7.37
N ARG A 32 -15.92 3.53 -6.46
CA ARG A 32 -16.42 4.92 -6.54
C ARG A 32 -15.51 5.89 -7.28
N MET A 33 -14.19 5.78 -7.11
CA MET A 33 -13.21 6.70 -7.67
C MET A 33 -12.37 6.08 -8.79
N GLY A 34 -12.56 4.78 -9.07
CA GLY A 34 -11.86 4.04 -10.11
C GLY A 34 -10.45 3.60 -9.69
N LEU A 35 -9.88 2.69 -10.47
CA LEU A 35 -8.62 2.02 -10.17
C LEU A 35 -7.44 2.99 -10.06
N LYS A 36 -7.26 3.84 -11.08
CA LYS A 36 -6.13 4.79 -11.16
C LYS A 36 -6.04 5.69 -9.93
N ARG A 37 -7.15 6.28 -9.51
CA ARG A 37 -7.17 7.16 -8.33
C ARG A 37 -6.94 6.37 -7.04
N SER A 38 -7.45 5.14 -6.98
CA SER A 38 -7.29 4.28 -5.79
C SER A 38 -5.83 3.86 -5.61
N VAL A 39 -5.12 3.54 -6.68
CA VAL A 39 -3.67 3.25 -6.64
C VAL A 39 -2.89 4.47 -6.15
N LEU A 40 -3.22 5.67 -6.63
CA LEU A 40 -2.60 6.91 -6.15
C LEU A 40 -2.78 7.11 -4.63
N VAL A 41 -3.99 6.89 -4.12
CA VAL A 41 -4.27 7.00 -2.68
C VAL A 41 -3.50 5.95 -1.89
N ALA A 42 -3.40 4.71 -2.39
CA ALA A 42 -2.63 3.65 -1.73
C ALA A 42 -1.15 4.03 -1.60
N LEU A 43 -0.55 4.54 -2.67
CA LEU A 43 0.85 4.97 -2.68
C LEU A 43 1.10 6.11 -1.68
N VAL A 44 0.19 7.09 -1.60
CA VAL A 44 0.29 8.18 -0.63
C VAL A 44 0.09 7.67 0.80
N LEU A 45 -0.89 6.79 1.04
CA LEU A 45 -1.14 6.22 2.36
C LEU A 45 0.07 5.43 2.89
N MET A 46 0.72 4.60 2.05
CA MET A 46 1.94 3.90 2.45
C MET A 46 3.09 4.87 2.80
N ALA A 47 3.26 5.95 2.03
CA ALA A 47 4.27 6.97 2.34
C ALA A 47 3.98 7.69 3.67
N VAL A 48 2.72 8.06 3.92
CA VAL A 48 2.30 8.69 5.18
C VAL A 48 2.46 7.72 6.35
N SER A 49 2.29 6.43 6.12
CA SER A 49 2.45 5.43 7.18
C SER A 49 3.91 5.28 7.61
N ASN A 50 4.84 5.21 6.65
CA ASN A 50 6.27 5.26 6.95
C ASN A 50 6.65 6.53 7.73
N LEU A 51 6.07 7.68 7.36
CA LEU A 51 6.29 8.93 8.09
C LEU A 51 5.72 8.88 9.52
N SER A 52 4.59 8.20 9.73
CA SER A 52 3.97 8.01 11.05
C SER A 52 4.88 7.21 11.97
N PHE A 53 5.58 6.19 11.44
CA PHE A 53 6.61 5.48 12.18
C PHE A 53 7.87 6.30 12.44
N ALA A 54 8.29 7.17 11.51
CA ALA A 54 9.38 8.12 11.76
C ALA A 54 9.05 9.07 12.92
N ALA A 55 7.83 9.60 12.94
CA ALA A 55 7.33 10.47 14.01
C ALA A 55 7.25 9.73 15.36
N LEU A 56 6.78 8.49 15.36
CA LEU A 56 6.76 7.64 16.56
C LEU A 56 8.18 7.38 17.09
N ALA A 57 9.11 7.04 16.20
CA ALA A 57 10.50 6.81 16.56
C ALA A 57 11.17 8.08 17.15
N ALA A 58 10.74 9.28 16.71
CA ALA A 58 11.23 10.55 17.23
C ALA A 58 10.57 10.96 18.56
N ALA A 59 9.29 10.62 18.75
CA ALA A 59 8.51 10.98 19.95
C ALA A 59 8.81 10.10 21.19
N GLY A 60 9.46 8.95 21.01
CA GLY A 60 9.85 8.05 22.10
C GLY A 60 8.70 7.14 22.58
N HIS A 61 8.73 6.74 23.86
CA HIS A 61 7.79 5.77 24.47
C HIS A 61 6.38 6.36 24.65
N SER A 62 5.55 6.26 23.61
CA SER A 62 4.11 6.54 23.71
C SER A 62 3.28 5.35 23.25
N ASN A 63 2.58 4.69 24.18
CA ASN A 63 1.65 3.59 23.86
C ASN A 63 0.55 4.02 22.88
N LEU A 64 0.01 5.24 23.05
CA LEU A 64 -1.02 5.79 22.16
C LEU A 64 -0.46 6.08 20.77
N GLY A 65 0.78 6.58 20.68
CA GLY A 65 1.47 6.78 19.40
C GLY A 65 1.73 5.46 18.67
N MET A 66 2.11 4.42 19.41
CA MET A 66 2.34 3.08 18.86
C MET A 66 1.05 2.46 18.35
N ALA A 67 -0.03 2.49 19.14
CA ALA A 67 -1.33 1.98 18.73
C ALA A 67 -1.88 2.73 17.50
N GLY A 68 -1.71 4.06 17.44
CA GLY A 68 -2.11 4.87 16.30
C GLY A 68 -1.32 4.57 15.03
N ALA A 69 0.01 4.46 15.12
CA ALA A 69 0.87 4.16 13.97
C ALA A 69 0.62 2.74 13.44
N ILE A 70 0.51 1.74 14.31
CA ILE A 70 0.21 0.35 13.93
C ILE A 70 -1.19 0.24 13.33
N GLY A 71 -2.19 0.90 13.94
CA GLY A 71 -3.55 0.91 13.40
C GLY A 71 -3.61 1.57 12.02
N PHE A 72 -2.93 2.70 11.84
CA PHE A 72 -2.85 3.39 10.56
C PHE A 72 -2.15 2.55 9.50
N GLU A 73 -1.00 1.95 9.82
CA GLU A 73 -0.27 1.07 8.90
C GLU A 73 -1.11 -0.12 8.47
N ASN A 74 -1.76 -0.79 9.42
CA ASN A 74 -2.62 -1.93 9.11
C ASN A 74 -3.79 -1.53 8.21
N MET A 75 -4.44 -0.40 8.48
CA MET A 75 -5.52 0.12 7.63
C MET A 75 -5.01 0.48 6.22
N ALA A 76 -3.86 1.17 6.13
CA ALA A 76 -3.22 1.50 4.86
C ALA A 76 -2.81 0.25 4.08
N SER A 77 -2.30 -0.78 4.76
CA SER A 77 -1.94 -2.07 4.18
C SER A 77 -3.17 -2.83 3.69
N GLY A 78 -4.29 -2.78 4.40
CA GLY A 78 -5.56 -3.36 3.96
C GLY A 78 -6.08 -2.70 2.69
N TYR A 79 -6.10 -1.37 2.67
CA TYR A 79 -6.46 -0.58 1.49
C TYR A 79 -5.54 -0.89 0.30
N GLY A 80 -4.23 -0.80 0.53
CA GLY A 80 -3.20 -1.01 -0.49
C GLY A 80 -3.23 -2.42 -1.06
N GLY A 81 -3.44 -3.44 -0.21
CA GLY A 81 -3.54 -4.84 -0.64
C GLY A 81 -4.65 -5.05 -1.65
N VAL A 82 -5.87 -4.58 -1.36
CA VAL A 82 -7.02 -4.69 -2.28
C VAL A 82 -6.73 -3.99 -3.62
N VAL A 83 -6.19 -2.77 -3.54
CA VAL A 83 -5.92 -1.96 -4.73
C VAL A 83 -4.80 -2.52 -5.59
N VAL A 84 -3.74 -3.07 -4.99
CA VAL A 84 -2.64 -3.72 -5.73
C VAL A 84 -3.10 -4.99 -6.42
N VAL A 85 -3.93 -5.80 -5.75
CA VAL A 85 -4.52 -7.01 -6.36
C VAL A 85 -5.37 -6.61 -7.57
N ALA A 86 -6.23 -5.60 -7.43
CA ALA A 86 -7.03 -5.08 -8.55
C ALA A 86 -6.16 -4.54 -9.69
N TYR A 87 -5.10 -3.79 -9.36
CA TYR A 87 -4.19 -3.22 -10.35
C TYR A 87 -3.43 -4.29 -11.14
N PHE A 88 -2.87 -5.29 -10.47
CA PHE A 88 -2.20 -6.40 -11.16
C PHE A 88 -3.18 -7.22 -12.01
N SER A 89 -4.40 -7.41 -11.51
CA SER A 89 -5.44 -8.11 -12.27
C SER A 89 -5.80 -7.35 -13.55
N ALA A 90 -5.88 -6.02 -13.50
CA ALA A 90 -6.15 -5.18 -14.67
C ALA A 90 -5.01 -5.14 -15.70
N LEU A 91 -3.78 -5.44 -15.30
CA LEU A 91 -2.62 -5.56 -16.20
C LEU A 91 -2.54 -6.93 -16.89
N CYS A 92 -3.31 -7.92 -16.45
CA CYS A 92 -3.29 -9.25 -17.01
C CYS A 92 -4.28 -9.42 -18.16
N ASP A 93 -3.86 -10.16 -19.18
CA ASP A 93 -4.74 -10.61 -20.26
C ASP A 93 -5.74 -11.66 -19.74
N LEU A 94 -7.03 -11.45 -20.05
CA LEU A 94 -8.15 -12.33 -19.70
C LEU A 94 -7.94 -13.80 -20.09
N ARG A 95 -7.14 -14.08 -21.13
CA ARG A 95 -6.85 -15.44 -21.62
C ARG A 95 -5.86 -16.22 -20.74
N TYR A 96 -5.01 -15.53 -19.98
CA TYR A 96 -3.93 -16.12 -19.17
C TYR A 96 -3.79 -15.48 -17.79
N THR A 97 -4.89 -14.97 -17.23
CA THR A 97 -4.91 -14.14 -16.02
C THR A 97 -4.16 -14.74 -14.84
N ALA A 98 -4.41 -16.01 -14.52
CA ALA A 98 -3.80 -16.65 -13.36
C ALA A 98 -2.26 -16.70 -13.45
N SER A 99 -1.73 -17.06 -14.62
CA SER A 99 -0.28 -17.17 -14.83
C SER A 99 0.39 -15.80 -14.87
N GLN A 100 -0.22 -14.82 -15.53
CA GLN A 100 0.33 -13.46 -15.59
C GLN A 100 0.27 -12.76 -14.24
N TYR A 101 -0.82 -12.92 -13.49
CA TYR A 101 -0.96 -12.37 -12.15
C TYR A 101 0.07 -12.98 -11.20
N ALA A 102 0.24 -14.31 -11.25
CA ALA A 102 1.26 -15.00 -10.45
C ALA A 102 2.66 -14.48 -10.79
N LEU A 103 2.97 -14.28 -12.08
CA LEU A 103 4.27 -13.76 -12.50
C LEU A 103 4.49 -12.31 -12.03
N ILE A 104 3.53 -11.41 -12.26
CA ILE A 104 3.62 -10.00 -11.86
C ILE A 104 3.75 -9.88 -10.34
N SER A 105 2.89 -10.57 -9.58
CA SER A 105 2.92 -10.55 -8.12
C SER A 105 4.20 -11.17 -7.55
N ALA A 106 4.68 -12.28 -8.13
CA ALA A 106 5.95 -12.89 -7.72
C ALA A 106 7.14 -11.97 -8.03
N SER A 107 7.19 -11.36 -9.22
CA SER A 107 8.24 -10.40 -9.58
C SER A 107 8.24 -9.19 -8.65
N ALA A 108 7.08 -8.60 -8.37
CA ALA A 108 6.95 -7.48 -7.43
C ALA A 108 7.44 -7.87 -6.02
N SER A 109 7.06 -9.06 -5.54
CA SER A 109 7.44 -9.58 -4.23
C SER A 109 8.95 -9.86 -4.12
N VAL A 110 9.53 -10.52 -5.13
CA VAL A 110 10.95 -10.88 -5.16
C VAL A 110 11.83 -9.63 -5.27
N ILE A 111 11.50 -8.69 -6.16
CA ILE A 111 12.25 -7.44 -6.31
C ILE A 111 12.17 -6.62 -5.01
N GLY A 112 10.97 -6.50 -4.44
CA GLY A 112 10.77 -5.80 -3.17
C GLY A 112 11.62 -6.40 -2.04
N ARG A 113 11.55 -7.72 -1.84
CA ARG A 113 12.35 -8.41 -0.81
C ARG A 113 13.85 -8.36 -1.08
N PHE A 114 14.28 -8.41 -2.34
CA PHE A 114 15.70 -8.29 -2.65
C PHE A 114 16.23 -6.88 -2.33
N ALA A 115 15.42 -5.85 -2.58
CA ALA A 115 15.78 -4.48 -2.29
C ALA A 115 15.81 -4.16 -0.77
N THR A 116 14.86 -4.69 0.01
CA THR A 116 14.69 -4.33 1.43
C THR A 116 15.08 -5.41 2.43
N GLY A 117 14.98 -6.69 2.06
CA GLY A 117 15.05 -7.82 3.00
C GLY A 117 16.44 -8.11 3.56
N THR A 118 17.51 -7.85 2.82
CA THR A 118 18.90 -8.07 3.29
C THR A 118 19.53 -6.83 3.91
N THR A 119 18.98 -5.65 3.63
CA THR A 119 19.60 -4.36 3.96
C THR A 119 18.90 -3.62 5.09
N ALA A 120 17.58 -3.81 5.29
CA ALA A 120 16.81 -3.02 6.26
C ALA A 120 17.32 -3.12 7.71
N GLY A 121 17.63 -4.33 8.19
CA GLY A 121 18.12 -4.55 9.56
C GLY A 121 19.46 -3.85 9.81
N GLY A 122 20.45 -4.07 8.94
CA GLY A 122 21.76 -3.42 9.06
C GLY A 122 21.71 -1.90 8.88
N LEU A 123 20.78 -1.38 8.07
CA LEU A 123 20.55 0.06 7.98
C LEU A 123 20.00 0.61 9.30
N ILE A 124 19.00 -0.03 9.92
CA ILE A 124 18.47 0.39 11.22
C ILE A 124 19.56 0.38 12.30
N GLU A 125 20.43 -0.63 12.32
CA GLU A 125 21.56 -0.71 13.25
C GLU A 125 22.55 0.44 13.10
N THR A 126 22.74 0.95 11.88
CA THR A 126 23.73 2.01 11.59
C THR A 126 23.17 3.43 11.67
N MET A 127 21.92 3.66 11.28
CA MET A 127 21.32 5.01 11.20
C MET A 127 20.17 5.25 12.18
N GLY A 128 19.68 4.21 12.86
CA GLY A 128 18.55 4.27 13.78
C GLY A 128 17.18 4.30 13.09
N TYR A 129 16.12 4.06 13.88
CA TYR A 129 14.74 3.95 13.39
C TYR A 129 14.23 5.23 12.69
N VAL A 130 14.49 6.42 13.26
CA VAL A 130 13.99 7.68 12.70
C VAL A 130 14.51 7.91 11.27
N ASN A 131 15.83 7.84 11.09
CA ASN A 131 16.45 8.06 9.77
C ASN A 131 16.05 6.96 8.78
N PHE A 132 15.90 5.72 9.24
CA PHE A 132 15.43 4.62 8.39
C PHE A 132 14.02 4.89 7.84
N TYR A 133 13.07 5.27 8.69
CA TYR A 133 11.69 5.55 8.24
C TYR A 133 11.59 6.82 7.38
N ILE A 134 12.44 7.83 7.60
CA ILE A 134 12.55 8.98 6.69
C ILE A 134 13.09 8.53 5.33
N LEU A 135 14.15 7.70 5.32
CA LEU A 135 14.74 7.18 4.09
C LEU A 135 13.72 6.38 3.28
N THR A 136 12.96 5.47 3.91
CA THR A 136 11.93 4.68 3.20
C THR A 136 10.79 5.55 2.68
N THR A 137 10.41 6.60 3.43
CA THR A 137 9.43 7.59 2.97
C THR A 137 9.94 8.31 1.71
N LEU A 138 11.19 8.78 1.72
CA LEU A 138 11.81 9.44 0.57
C LEU A 138 11.94 8.51 -0.63
N LEU A 139 12.27 7.24 -0.42
CA LEU A 139 12.34 6.23 -1.49
C LEU A 139 10.97 5.90 -2.09
N ALA A 140 9.87 6.09 -1.34
CA ALA A 140 8.52 5.92 -1.87
C ALA A 140 8.09 7.08 -2.80
N LEU A 141 8.59 8.30 -2.57
CA LEU A 141 8.18 9.50 -3.33
C LEU A 141 8.40 9.39 -4.85
N PRO A 142 9.55 8.93 -5.37
CA PRO A 142 9.73 8.72 -6.80
C PRO A 142 8.67 7.80 -7.42
N GLY A 143 8.28 6.73 -6.70
CA GLY A 143 7.22 5.81 -7.16
C GLY A 143 5.86 6.49 -7.24
N VAL A 144 5.51 7.29 -6.22
CA VAL A 144 4.27 8.08 -6.19
C VAL A 144 4.24 9.08 -7.35
N VAL A 145 5.33 9.82 -7.56
CA VAL A 145 5.45 10.84 -8.62
C VAL A 145 5.40 10.20 -10.00
N LEU A 146 6.10 9.08 -10.19
CA LEU A 146 6.11 8.36 -11.46
C LEU A 146 4.69 7.86 -11.80
N PHE A 147 4.00 7.23 -10.86
CA PHE A 147 2.65 6.75 -11.08
C PHE A 147 1.66 7.90 -11.34
N TRP A 148 1.80 9.01 -10.60
CA TRP A 148 1.03 10.22 -10.85
C TRP A 148 1.25 10.76 -12.28
N TRP A 149 2.50 10.80 -12.73
CA TRP A 149 2.86 11.25 -14.08
C TRP A 149 2.31 10.31 -15.15
N MET A 150 2.46 8.98 -14.99
CA MET A 150 1.88 7.97 -15.89
C MET A 150 0.35 8.06 -15.93
N GLY A 151 -0.28 8.36 -14.80
CA GLY A 151 -1.73 8.53 -14.71
C GLY A 151 -2.24 9.79 -15.40
N ARG A 152 -1.40 10.84 -15.49
CA ARG A 152 -1.71 12.09 -16.17
C ARG A 152 -1.41 12.04 -17.67
N SER A 153 -0.41 11.26 -18.09
CA SER A 153 -0.07 11.07 -19.51
C SER A 153 -0.98 10.07 -20.23
N GLY A 154 -1.93 9.45 -19.53
CA GLY A 154 -2.84 8.43 -20.08
C GLY A 154 -2.19 7.06 -20.25
N LEU A 155 -0.93 6.90 -19.85
CA LEU A 155 -0.19 5.66 -20.00
C LEU A 155 -0.77 4.53 -19.13
N VAL A 156 -1.27 4.86 -17.93
CA VAL A 156 -1.99 3.91 -17.06
C VAL A 156 -3.26 3.41 -17.73
N ASP A 157 -4.02 4.31 -18.37
CA ASP A 157 -5.27 3.96 -19.02
C ASP A 157 -5.00 3.07 -20.26
N ALA A 158 -3.95 3.41 -21.04
CA ALA A 158 -3.51 2.60 -22.18
C ALA A 158 -3.00 1.20 -21.78
N ALA A 159 -2.32 1.09 -20.62
CA ALA A 159 -1.77 -0.17 -20.13
C ALA A 159 -2.85 -1.12 -19.56
N MET A 160 -3.93 -0.58 -18.99
CA MET A 160 -5.03 -1.39 -18.42
C MET A 160 -6.08 -1.80 -19.45
N GLY A 161 -6.07 -1.24 -20.67
CA GLY A 161 -7.03 -1.57 -21.72
C GLY A 161 -8.49 -1.40 -21.28
N THR A 162 -9.41 -2.17 -21.88
CA THR A 162 -10.85 -2.15 -21.56
C THR A 162 -11.19 -2.65 -20.14
N ALA A 163 -10.23 -3.21 -19.40
CA ALA A 163 -10.45 -3.67 -18.03
C ALA A 163 -10.58 -2.51 -17.02
N GLY A 164 -10.17 -1.30 -17.40
CA GLY A 164 -10.39 -0.06 -16.63
C GLY A 164 -11.69 0.69 -16.97
N GLU A 165 -12.40 0.27 -18.02
CA GLU A 165 -13.66 0.85 -18.47
C GLU A 165 -14.83 -0.07 -18.09
N GLU A 166 -15.12 -0.22 -16.80
CA GLU A 166 -16.53 -0.48 -16.46
C GLU A 166 -17.28 0.83 -16.72
N LYS A 167 -17.75 0.96 -17.97
CA LYS A 167 -18.80 1.90 -18.34
C LYS A 167 -19.94 1.69 -17.35
N SER A 168 -20.18 2.69 -16.51
CA SER A 168 -21.41 2.86 -15.74
C SER A 168 -22.57 3.21 -16.69
N ASP A 169 -22.82 2.36 -17.69
CA ASP A 169 -24.01 2.42 -18.56
C ASP A 169 -24.87 1.20 -18.25
N ALA A 170 -25.38 1.13 -17.03
CA ALA A 170 -26.59 0.38 -16.74
C ALA A 170 -27.70 1.41 -16.50
N ASP A 171 -28.29 1.89 -17.59
CA ASP A 171 -29.64 2.44 -17.53
C ASP A 171 -30.59 1.24 -17.34
N PRO A 172 -31.28 1.09 -16.20
CA PRO A 172 -32.21 -0.01 -16.00
C PRO A 172 -33.52 0.16 -16.81
N PHE A 173 -33.68 1.27 -17.56
CA PHE A 173 -34.94 1.63 -18.21
C PHE A 173 -34.83 2.22 -19.64
N ALA A 174 -33.71 2.00 -20.36
CA ALA A 174 -33.61 2.32 -21.80
C ALA A 174 -34.07 1.17 -22.71
#